data_AF-A0A1E4B7F6-F1
#
_entry.id   AF-A0A1E4B7F6-F1
#
_cell.length_a   1.000
_cell.length_b   1.000
_cell.length_c   1.000
_cell.angle_alpha   90.00
_cell.angle_beta   90.00
_cell.angle_gamma   90.00
#
_symmetry.space_group_name_H-M   'P 1'
#
loop_
_entity.id
_entity.type
_entity.pdbx_description
1 polymer ?
#
loop_
_entity_poly.entity_id
_entity_poly.type
_entity_poly.pdbx_seq_one_letter_code
_entity_poly.pdbx_strand_id
1 'polypeptide(L)'
;MHNALEEVVGEVYERLARGRARFCHCAQCRDDIITLTLNQARPRYISRSLIGSAVTRVALSHEQVRAELAVLMLEAIGTVAARPRHPLRASATEATPG
;
A
#
# COMPACT_ATOMS: atom_id res chain seq x y z
N MET A 1 3.17 -0.62 -19.23
CA MET A 1 3.20 0.78 -18.77
C MET A 1 3.22 0.76 -17.26
N HIS A 2 4.28 1.27 -16.63
CA HIS A 2 4.32 1.43 -15.17
C HIS A 2 3.70 2.79 -14.86
N ASN A 3 2.61 2.82 -14.10
CA ASN A 3 1.95 4.07 -13.74
C ASN A 3 2.73 4.71 -12.57
N ALA A 4 3.04 6.00 -12.63
CA ALA A 4 3.72 6.69 -11.52
C ALA A 4 3.02 6.50 -10.16
N LEU A 5 1.69 6.30 -10.18
CA LEU A 5 0.93 5.96 -8.98
C LEU A 5 1.25 4.56 -8.43
N GLU A 6 1.47 3.56 -9.30
CA GLU A 6 1.83 2.19 -8.88
C GLU A 6 3.19 2.16 -8.20
N GLU A 7 4.16 2.95 -8.69
CA GLU A 7 5.48 3.08 -8.09
C GLU A 7 5.40 3.70 -6.68
N VAL A 8 4.68 4.82 -6.54
CA VAL A 8 4.51 5.50 -5.24
C VAL A 8 3.75 4.62 -4.24
N VAL A 9 2.73 3.87 -4.70
CA VAL A 9 2.00 2.90 -3.86
C VAL A 9 2.95 1.80 -3.36
N GLY A 10 3.81 1.26 -4.24
CA GLY A 10 4.82 0.27 -3.85
C GLY A 10 5.76 0.80 -2.76
N GLU A 11 6.26 2.02 -2.90
CA GLU A 11 7.13 2.63 -1.89
C GLU A 11 6.45 2.83 -0.53
N VAL A 12 5.18 3.23 -0.54
CA VAL A 12 4.38 3.39 0.69
C VAL A 12 4.19 2.03 1.36
N TYR A 13 3.92 0.97 0.59
CA TYR A 13 3.83 -0.40 1.10
C TYR A 13 5.12 -0.82 1.80
N GLU A 14 6.27 -0.67 1.15
CA GLU A 14 7.56 -1.04 1.73
C GLU A 14 7.90 -0.25 2.99
N ARG A 15 7.47 1.02 3.06
CA ARG A 15 7.63 1.85 4.26
C ARG A 15 6.79 1.32 5.42
N LEU A 16 5.53 0.98 5.18
CA LEU A 16 4.62 0.45 6.20
C LEU A 16 5.02 -0.96 6.65
N ALA A 17 5.44 -1.82 5.72
CA ALA A 17 5.94 -3.16 6.02
C ALA A 17 7.16 -3.14 6.94
N ARG A 18 8.10 -2.21 6.71
CA ARG A 18 9.26 -1.99 7.60
C ARG A 18 8.88 -1.42 8.97
N GLY A 19 7.74 -0.72 9.06
CA GLY A 19 7.26 -0.04 10.27
C GLY A 19 6.68 -0.93 11.38
N ARG A 20 6.89 -2.25 11.35
CA ARG A 20 6.34 -3.27 12.29
C ARG A 20 4.82 -3.46 12.25
N ALA A 21 4.17 -3.16 11.14
CA ALA A 21 2.77 -3.50 10.98
C ALA A 21 2.61 -5.04 10.93
N ARG A 22 1.86 -5.61 11.88
CA ARG A 22 1.62 -7.05 12.00
C ARG A 22 0.58 -7.50 10.97
N PHE A 23 0.99 -7.72 9.72
CA PHE A 23 0.12 -8.30 8.69
C PHE A 23 0.90 -9.27 7.78
N CYS A 24 0.18 -10.05 6.98
CA CYS A 24 0.80 -11.03 6.08
C CYS A 24 1.41 -10.36 4.85
N HIS A 25 2.66 -10.70 4.53
CA HIS A 25 3.41 -10.15 3.39
C HIS A 25 3.55 -11.12 2.21
N CYS A 26 2.75 -12.20 2.16
CA CYS A 26 2.77 -13.09 1.01
C CYS A 26 2.38 -12.32 -0.28
N ALA A 27 2.82 -12.83 -1.44
CA ALA A 27 2.56 -12.18 -2.72
C ALA A 27 1.07 -11.82 -2.92
N GLN A 28 0.17 -12.74 -2.56
CA GLN A 28 -1.26 -12.52 -2.70
C GLN A 28 -1.80 -11.40 -1.78
N CYS A 29 -1.36 -11.35 -0.52
CA CYS A 29 -1.74 -10.23 0.37
C CYS A 29 -1.21 -8.90 -0.14
N ARG A 30 0.04 -8.88 -0.60
CA ARG A 30 0.66 -7.69 -1.18
C ARG A 30 -0.14 -7.19 -2.38
N ASP A 31 -0.46 -8.07 -3.32
CA ASP A 31 -1.20 -7.74 -4.52
C ASP A 31 -2.62 -7.26 -4.19
N ASP A 32 -3.29 -7.90 -3.23
CA ASP A 32 -4.62 -7.51 -2.75
C ASP A 32 -4.61 -6.12 -2.11
N ILE A 33 -3.64 -5.84 -1.25
CA ILE A 33 -3.46 -4.54 -0.59
C ILE A 33 -3.22 -3.45 -1.65
N ILE A 34 -2.24 -3.65 -2.54
CA ILE A 34 -1.91 -2.69 -3.60
C ILE A 34 -3.12 -2.41 -4.49
N THR A 35 -3.84 -3.45 -4.90
CA THR A 35 -5.02 -3.33 -5.77
C THR A 35 -6.14 -2.55 -5.08
N LEU A 36 -6.43 -2.85 -3.82
CA LEU A 36 -7.45 -2.13 -3.04
C LEU A 36 -7.07 -0.65 -2.86
N THR A 37 -5.82 -0.37 -2.51
CA THR A 37 -5.32 1.01 -2.38
C THR A 37 -5.45 1.78 -3.70
N LEU A 38 -5.03 1.20 -4.83
CA LEU A 38 -5.12 1.85 -6.15
C LEU A 38 -6.57 2.12 -6.57
N ASN A 39 -7.49 1.19 -6.29
CA ASN A 39 -8.91 1.36 -6.59
C ASN A 39 -9.53 2.52 -5.78
N GLN A 40 -9.13 2.68 -4.53
CA GLN A 40 -9.58 3.79 -3.66
C GLN A 40 -8.89 5.12 -4.01
N ALA A 41 -7.66 5.07 -4.52
CA ALA A 41 -6.89 6.23 -4.93
C ALA A 41 -7.44 6.91 -6.20
N ARG A 42 -7.78 6.12 -7.23
CA ARG A 42 -8.26 6.60 -8.55
C ARG A 42 -9.35 7.69 -8.54
N PRO A 43 -10.37 7.67 -7.65
CA PRO A 43 -11.36 8.75 -7.60
C PRO A 43 -10.82 10.10 -7.08
N ARG A 44 -9.62 10.18 -6.48
CA ARG A 44 -9.10 11.39 -5.79
C ARG A 44 -8.06 12.20 -6.57
N TYR A 45 -7.26 11.58 -7.47
CA TYR A 45 -6.14 12.24 -8.15
C TYR A 45 -6.53 13.17 -9.31
N ILE A 46 -7.71 13.01 -9.90
CA ILE A 46 -8.15 13.78 -11.07
C ILE A 46 -8.57 15.21 -10.65
N SER A 47 -8.76 15.46 -9.35
CA SER A 47 -9.53 16.61 -8.87
C SER A 47 -8.73 17.85 -8.48
N ARG A 48 -7.38 17.82 -8.45
CA ARG A 48 -6.60 18.99 -7.97
C ARG A 48 -5.27 19.18 -8.70
N SER A 49 -5.32 19.76 -9.90
CA SER A 49 -4.18 20.48 -10.45
C SER A 49 -4.56 21.96 -10.58
N LEU A 50 -4.18 22.79 -9.60
CA LEU A 50 -4.28 24.25 -9.67
C LEU A 50 -2.94 24.92 -9.34
N ILE A 51 -2.42 25.49 -10.42
CA ILE A 51 -1.18 26.22 -10.67
C ILE A 51 -0.91 27.37 -9.67
N GLY A 52 0.37 27.59 -9.32
CA GLY A 52 0.83 28.90 -8.84
C GLY A 52 1.98 29.03 -7.82
N SER A 53 2.81 28.03 -7.51
CA SER A 53 4.07 28.19 -6.73
C SER A 53 4.95 26.94 -6.88
N ALA A 54 5.39 26.72 -8.12
CA ALA A 54 5.60 25.39 -8.71
C ALA A 54 6.50 24.44 -7.90
N VAL A 55 7.59 24.89 -7.26
CA VAL A 55 8.52 23.97 -6.58
C VAL A 55 7.95 23.45 -5.26
N THR A 56 7.55 24.35 -4.35
CA THR A 56 6.99 23.96 -3.04
C THR A 56 5.65 23.26 -3.19
N ARG A 57 4.81 23.68 -4.16
CA ARG A 57 3.52 23.01 -4.40
C ARG A 57 3.68 21.60 -4.95
N VAL A 58 4.63 21.37 -5.87
CA VAL A 58 4.86 20.03 -6.42
C VAL A 58 5.41 19.08 -5.36
N ALA A 59 6.37 19.52 -4.54
CA ALA A 59 6.90 18.72 -3.43
C ALA A 59 5.83 18.42 -2.36
N LEU A 60 5.06 19.42 -1.93
CA LEU A 60 3.96 19.23 -0.99
C LEU A 60 2.85 18.36 -1.56
N SER A 61 2.54 18.48 -2.86
CA SER A 61 1.58 17.60 -3.52
C SER A 61 2.06 16.15 -3.47
N HIS A 62 3.37 15.91 -3.63
CA HIS A 62 3.93 14.57 -3.56
C HIS A 62 3.89 13.98 -2.14
N GLU A 63 4.21 14.76 -1.11
CA GLU A 63 4.10 14.32 0.29
C GLU A 63 2.64 14.12 0.72
N GLN A 64 1.72 15.01 0.30
CA GLN A 64 0.28 14.85 0.52
C GLN A 64 -0.24 13.57 -0.13
N VAL A 65 0.15 13.33 -1.38
CA VAL A 65 -0.16 12.09 -2.11
C VAL A 65 0.34 10.86 -1.35
N ARG A 66 1.58 10.86 -0.86
CA ARG A 66 2.13 9.75 -0.07
C ARG A 66 1.36 9.55 1.24
N ALA A 67 0.98 10.63 1.92
CA ALA A 67 0.22 10.57 3.16
C ALA A 67 -1.19 10.01 2.93
N GLU A 68 -1.90 10.48 1.90
CA GLU A 68 -3.21 9.97 1.52
C GLU A 68 -3.16 8.48 1.14
N LEU A 69 -2.16 8.08 0.36
CA LEU A 69 -1.93 6.68 0.03
C LEU A 69 -1.63 5.83 1.27
N ALA A 70 -0.89 6.36 2.24
CA ALA A 70 -0.62 5.64 3.48
C ALA A 70 -1.90 5.38 4.28
N VAL A 71 -2.81 6.35 4.35
CA VAL A 71 -4.13 6.17 5.01
C VAL A 71 -4.95 5.10 4.29
N LEU A 72 -5.11 5.23 2.98
CA LEU A 72 -5.84 4.23 2.17
C LEU A 72 -5.22 2.83 2.27
N MET A 73 -3.89 2.76 2.34
CA MET A 73 -3.19 1.50 2.46
C MET A 73 -3.37 0.85 3.83
N LEU A 74 -3.43 1.64 4.91
CA LEU A 74 -3.75 1.11 6.24
C LEU A 74 -5.17 0.54 6.29
N GLU A 75 -6.14 1.19 5.63
CA GLU A 75 -7.50 0.66 5.49
C GLU A 75 -7.54 -0.64 4.66
N ALA A 76 -6.79 -0.69 3.56
CA ALA A 76 -6.65 -1.89 2.73
C ALA A 76 -5.98 -3.04 3.48
N ILE A 77 -4.93 -2.76 4.26
CA ILE A 77 -4.27 -3.73 5.15
C ILE A 77 -5.29 -4.30 6.14
N GLY A 78 -6.08 -3.46 6.80
CA GLY A 78 -7.12 -3.91 7.72
C GLY A 78 -8.16 -4.81 7.04
N THR A 79 -8.59 -4.45 5.84
CA THR A 79 -9.54 -5.22 5.04
C THR A 79 -8.99 -6.61 4.66
N VAL A 80 -7.75 -6.67 4.17
CA VAL A 80 -7.11 -7.93 3.76
C VAL A 80 -6.76 -8.79 4.97
N ALA A 81 -6.27 -8.19 6.05
CA ALA A 81 -5.94 -8.92 7.28
C ALA A 81 -7.17 -9.54 7.95
N ALA A 82 -8.34 -8.89 7.84
CA ALA A 82 -9.60 -9.43 8.38
C ALA A 82 -10.10 -10.67 7.61
N ARG A 83 -9.84 -10.75 6.29
CA ARG A 83 -10.29 -11.83 5.41
C ARG A 83 -9.23 -12.15 4.33
N PRO A 84 -8.10 -12.76 4.71
CA PRO A 84 -7.04 -13.07 3.76
C PRO A 84 -7.52 -14.12 2.74
N ARG A 85 -7.19 -13.90 1.46
CA ARG A 85 -7.51 -14.85 0.38
C ARG A 85 -6.41 -15.88 0.12
N HIS A 86 -5.25 -15.72 0.76
CA HIS A 86 -4.15 -16.67 0.62
C HIS A 86 -4.47 -17.97 1.35
N PRO A 87 -3.96 -19.12 0.88
CA PRO A 87 -4.09 -20.37 1.60
C PRO A 87 -3.45 -20.24 2.99
N LEU A 88 -4.10 -20.83 4.00
CA LEU A 88 -3.49 -21.08 5.31
C LEU A 88 -2.30 -22.00 5.08
N ARG A 89 -1.09 -21.44 5.02
CA ARG A 89 0.10 -22.25 5.25
C ARG A 89 0.03 -22.67 6.70
N ALA A 90 -0.15 -23.97 6.95
CA ALA A 90 0.12 -24.55 8.26
C ALA A 90 1.49 -24.02 8.68
N SER A 91 1.53 -23.25 9.77
CA SER A 91 2.76 -22.79 10.38
C SER A 91 3.71 -23.97 10.48
N ALA A 92 4.93 -23.82 9.95
CA ALA A 92 5.97 -24.82 10.05
C ALA A 92 6.23 -25.16 11.52
N THR A 93 5.61 -26.24 11.99
CA THR A 93 6.09 -27.03 13.12
C THR A 93 6.87 -28.19 12.52
N GLU A 94 8.03 -27.90 11.93
CA GLU A 94 9.10 -28.89 11.81
C GLU A 94 10.13 -28.53 12.88
N ALA A 95 9.74 -28.82 14.12
CA ALA A 95 10.72 -29.23 15.11
C ALA A 95 11.27 -30.59 14.66
N THR A 96 12.59 -30.63 14.49
CA THR A 96 13.42 -31.82 14.28
C THR A 96 13.00 -32.97 15.19
N PRO A 97 13.10 -34.22 14.69
CA PRO A 97 14.00 -35.15 15.37
C PRO A 97 14.85 -35.98 14.39
N GLY A 98 16.14 -36.08 14.68
CA GLY A 98 17.15 -36.87 13.96
C GLY A 98 18.52 -36.61 14.55
#